data_AF-A0A540V855-F1
#
_entry.id   AF-A0A540V855-F1
#
_cell.length_a   1.000
_cell.length_b   1.000
_cell.length_c   1.000
_cell.angle_alpha   90.00
_cell.angle_beta   90.00
_cell.angle_gamma   90.00
#
_symmetry.space_group_name_H-M   'P 1'
#
loop_
_entity.id
_entity.type
_entity.pdbx_description
1 polymer ?
#
loop_
_entity_poly.entity_id
_entity_poly.type
_entity_poly.pdbx_seq_one_letter_code
_entity_poly.pdbx_strand_id
1 'polypeptide(L)'
;MEIAFLIGRIIVGVYYLMMAFNHFTRVGMLSGYAQSKGVPAPTLAVIGSGVLLLIGGLSVLTGYQPVIGVIALVLFFLPVTFMMHNFWAVEDEQVKQMEMVQFTKNLALLGSALMYLGVPTPWPFTFFGG
;
A
#
# COMPACT_ATOMS: atom_id res chain seq x y z
N MET A 1 21.56 -11.71 8.41
CA MET A 1 20.69 -10.52 8.34
C MET A 1 20.13 -10.29 6.94
N GLU A 2 20.93 -10.42 5.88
CA GLU A 2 20.47 -10.19 4.49
C GLU A 2 19.36 -11.13 4.03
N ILE A 3 19.45 -12.43 4.35
CA ILE A 3 18.39 -13.41 4.02
C ILE A 3 17.07 -13.04 4.72
N ALA A 4 17.11 -12.63 5.99
CA ALA A 4 15.92 -12.20 6.72
C ALA A 4 15.30 -10.95 6.09
N PHE A 5 16.12 -9.98 5.68
CA PHE A 5 15.67 -8.81 4.93
C PHE A 5 15.04 -9.18 3.59
N LEU A 6 15.66 -10.10 2.83
CA LEU A 6 15.14 -10.60 1.56
C LEU A 6 13.77 -11.27 1.75
N ILE A 7 13.64 -12.16 2.74
CA ILE A 7 12.36 -12.82 3.06
C ILE A 7 11.30 -11.77 3.42
N GLY A 8 11.65 -10.82 4.29
CA GLY A 8 10.74 -9.75 4.71
C GLY A 8 10.24 -8.90 3.55
N ARG A 9 11.13 -8.42 2.67
CA ARG A 9 10.74 -7.62 1.51
C ARG A 9 9.95 -8.43 0.48
N ILE A 10 10.21 -9.74 0.34
CA ILE A 10 9.41 -10.61 -0.54
C ILE A 10 7.98 -10.70 -0.01
N ILE A 11 7.79 -10.98 1.28
CA ILE A 11 6.47 -11.09 1.91
C ILE A 11 5.68 -9.78 1.73
N VAL A 12 6.31 -8.65 2.05
CA VAL A 12 5.67 -7.33 1.98
C VAL A 12 5.45 -6.90 0.53
N GLY A 13 6.41 -7.14 -0.37
CA GLY A 13 6.29 -6.86 -1.79
C GLY A 13 5.15 -7.64 -2.44
N VAL A 14 5.04 -8.95 -2.16
CA VAL A 14 3.92 -9.79 -2.64
C VAL A 14 2.59 -9.28 -2.08
N TYR A 15 2.54 -8.88 -0.81
CA TYR A 15 1.32 -8.29 -0.23
C TYR A 15 0.85 -7.05 -1.01
N TYR A 16 1.75 -6.13 -1.34
CA TYR A 16 1.40 -4.96 -2.15
C TYR A 16 0.96 -5.32 -3.57
N LEU A 17 1.60 -6.32 -4.20
CA LEU A 17 1.18 -6.80 -5.52
C LEU A 17 -0.20 -7.45 -5.50
N MET A 18 -0.53 -8.22 -4.45
CA MET A 18 -1.87 -8.75 -4.26
C MET A 18 -2.90 -7.63 -4.08
N MET A 19 -2.55 -6.56 -3.33
CA MET A 19 -3.42 -5.39 -3.21
C MET A 19 -3.61 -4.67 -4.56
N ALA A 20 -2.55 -4.53 -5.36
CA ALA A 20 -2.62 -3.94 -6.70
C ALA A 20 -3.55 -4.76 -7.61
N PHE A 21 -3.38 -6.09 -7.63
CA PHE A 21 -4.24 -7.01 -8.36
C PHE A 21 -5.72 -6.87 -7.95
N ASN A 22 -6.00 -6.76 -6.65
CA ASN A 22 -7.34 -6.53 -6.15
C ASN A 22 -7.92 -5.18 -6.60
N HIS A 23 -7.11 -4.13 -6.70
CA HIS A 23 -7.55 -2.83 -7.20
C HIS A 23 -8.02 -2.91 -8.66
N PHE A 24 -7.33 -3.68 -9.51
CA PHE A 24 -7.70 -3.83 -10.92
C PHE A 24 -8.83 -4.83 -11.16
N THR A 25 -8.90 -5.91 -10.37
CA THR A 25 -9.94 -6.94 -10.56
C THR A 25 -11.25 -6.61 -9.86
N ARG A 26 -11.21 -5.73 -8.85
CA ARG A 26 -12.40 -5.33 -8.06
C ARG A 26 -12.71 -3.83 -8.21
N VAL A 27 -12.34 -3.22 -9.33
CA VAL A 27 -12.54 -1.77 -9.60
C VAL A 27 -13.97 -1.37 -9.29
N GLY A 28 -15.00 -2.09 -9.78
CA GLY A 28 -16.40 -1.71 -9.57
C GLY A 28 -16.79 -1.64 -8.08
N MET A 29 -16.44 -2.67 -7.31
CA MET A 29 -16.74 -2.73 -5.87
C MET A 29 -15.97 -1.65 -5.10
N LEU A 30 -14.67 -1.51 -5.35
CA LEU A 30 -13.83 -0.53 -4.66
C LEU A 30 -14.20 0.91 -5.03
N SER A 31 -14.64 1.16 -6.27
CA SER A 31 -15.12 2.47 -6.69
C SER A 31 -16.41 2.85 -5.98
N GLY A 32 -17.34 1.90 -5.81
CA GLY A 32 -18.56 2.13 -5.02
C GLY A 32 -18.24 2.44 -3.56
N TYR A 33 -17.30 1.72 -2.96
CA TYR A 33 -16.84 2.03 -1.61
C TYR A 33 -16.16 3.41 -1.54
N ALA A 34 -15.26 3.73 -2.48
CA ALA A 34 -14.62 5.05 -2.55
C ALA A 34 -15.64 6.18 -2.72
N GLN A 35 -16.67 5.97 -3.54
CA GLN A 35 -17.76 6.92 -3.71
C GLN A 35 -18.54 7.13 -2.40
N SER A 36 -18.83 6.06 -1.65
CA SER A 36 -19.49 6.16 -0.34
C SER A 36 -18.68 6.96 0.70
N LYS A 37 -17.36 7.04 0.51
CA LYS A 37 -16.43 7.82 1.33
C LYS A 37 -16.17 9.23 0.79
N GLY A 38 -16.86 9.64 -0.28
CA GLY A 38 -16.74 10.97 -0.88
C GLY A 38 -15.47 11.20 -1.69
N VAL A 39 -14.77 10.14 -2.12
CA VAL A 39 -13.57 10.28 -2.94
C VAL A 39 -13.93 10.82 -4.33
N PRO A 40 -13.29 11.90 -4.81
CA PRO A 40 -13.52 12.44 -6.14
C PRO A 40 -13.04 11.47 -7.22
N ALA A 41 -13.78 11.37 -8.33
CA ALA A 41 -13.48 10.47 -9.45
C ALA A 41 -13.12 9.04 -8.99
N PRO A 42 -14.01 8.35 -8.27
CA PRO A 42 -13.68 7.14 -7.49
C PRO A 42 -13.05 6.02 -8.33
N THR A 43 -13.53 5.79 -9.55
CA THR A 43 -12.95 4.80 -10.47
C THR A 43 -11.51 5.14 -10.84
N LEU A 44 -11.22 6.40 -11.15
CA LEU A 44 -9.87 6.83 -11.49
C LEU A 44 -8.95 6.77 -10.26
N ALA A 45 -9.46 7.13 -9.09
CA ALA A 45 -8.73 7.03 -7.83
C ALA A 45 -8.33 5.57 -7.53
N VAL A 46 -9.24 4.61 -7.70
CA VAL A 46 -8.98 3.17 -7.49
C VAL A 46 -7.96 2.62 -8.50
N ILE A 47 -8.07 2.99 -9.78
CA ILE A 47 -7.09 2.57 -10.79
C ILE A 47 -5.71 3.17 -10.46
N GLY A 48 -5.66 4.47 -10.16
CA GLY A 48 -4.43 5.16 -9.79
C GLY A 48 -3.77 4.59 -8.54
N SER A 49 -4.54 4.29 -7.50
CA SER A 49 -4.05 3.66 -6.28
C SER A 49 -3.55 2.22 -6.53
N GLY A 50 -4.19 1.49 -7.45
CA GLY A 50 -3.69 0.21 -7.95
C GLY A 50 -2.34 0.31 -8.65
N VAL A 51 -2.12 1.35 -9.47
CA VAL A 51 -0.82 1.61 -10.13
C VAL A 51 0.25 1.95 -9.10
N LEU A 52 -0.05 2.77 -8.10
CA LEU A 52 0.90 3.08 -7.01
C LEU A 52 1.31 1.82 -6.24
N LEU A 53 0.34 0.95 -5.91
CA LEU A 53 0.61 -0.34 -5.27
C LEU A 53 1.45 -1.27 -6.15
N LEU A 54 1.21 -1.28 -7.46
CA LEU A 54 1.99 -2.08 -8.40
C LEU A 54 3.45 -1.62 -8.45
N ILE A 55 3.68 -0.31 -8.57
CA ILE A 55 5.02 0.30 -8.56
C ILE A 55 5.72 0.00 -7.23
N GLY A 56 5.04 0.27 -6.11
CA GLY A 56 5.55 0.01 -4.77
C GLY A 56 5.89 -1.47 -4.54
N GLY A 57 4.97 -2.37 -4.89
CA GLY A 57 5.15 -3.81 -4.74
C GLY A 57 6.29 -4.37 -5.58
N LEU A 58 6.38 -3.99 -6.87
CA LEU A 58 7.47 -4.45 -7.74
C LEU A 58 8.82 -3.91 -7.28
N SER A 59 8.89 -2.63 -6.91
CA SER A 59 10.11 -2.00 -6.42
C SER A 59 10.61 -2.65 -5.12
N VAL A 60 9.73 -2.84 -4.13
CA VAL A 60 10.11 -3.48 -2.86
C VAL A 60 10.48 -4.95 -3.05
N LEU A 61 9.73 -5.70 -3.87
CA LEU A 61 9.99 -7.12 -4.12
C LEU A 61 11.37 -7.33 -4.77
N THR A 62 11.66 -6.53 -5.80
CA THR A 62 12.87 -6.69 -6.61
C THR A 62 14.09 -5.96 -6.04
N GLY A 63 13.89 -4.99 -5.15
CA GLY A 63 14.92 -4.05 -4.70
C GLY A 63 15.27 -2.98 -5.73
N TYR A 64 14.60 -2.93 -6.88
CA TYR A 64 14.87 -1.94 -7.93
C TYR A 64 14.23 -0.59 -7.57
N GLN A 65 15.04 0.46 -7.52
CA GLN A 65 14.62 1.84 -7.22
C GLN A 65 13.73 1.95 -5.95
N PRO A 66 14.18 1.45 -4.79
CA PRO A 66 13.35 1.31 -3.60
C PRO A 66 12.78 2.64 -3.10
N VAL A 67 13.48 3.76 -3.31
CA VAL A 67 13.00 5.09 -2.96
C VAL A 67 11.73 5.44 -3.74
N ILE A 68 11.67 5.13 -5.04
CA ILE A 68 10.48 5.35 -5.87
C ILE A 68 9.33 4.47 -5.38
N GLY A 69 9.62 3.20 -5.07
CA GLY A 69 8.64 2.28 -4.49
C GLY A 69 8.04 2.80 -3.19
N VAL A 70 8.88 3.28 -2.26
CA VAL A 70 8.43 3.85 -0.99
C VAL A 70 7.58 5.10 -1.21
N ILE A 71 7.99 6.01 -2.10
CA ILE A 71 7.18 7.20 -2.43
C ILE A 71 5.80 6.79 -2.95
N ALA A 72 5.73 5.81 -3.84
CA ALA A 72 4.45 5.31 -4.36
C ALA A 72 3.57 4.72 -3.25
N LEU A 73 4.15 3.96 -2.33
CA LEU A 73 3.44 3.41 -1.16
C LEU A 73 2.97 4.51 -0.20
N VAL A 74 3.76 5.55 0.03
CA VAL A 74 3.35 6.70 0.86
C VAL A 74 2.17 7.43 0.22
N LEU A 75 2.25 7.70 -1.09
CA LEU A 75 1.16 8.32 -1.86
C LEU A 75 -0.11 7.46 -1.89
N PHE A 76 0.02 6.14 -1.80
CA PHE A 76 -1.12 5.24 -1.62
C PHE A 76 -1.67 5.29 -0.19
N PHE A 77 -0.82 5.04 0.81
CA PHE A 77 -1.24 4.79 2.19
C PHE A 77 -1.75 6.05 2.88
N LEU A 78 -1.18 7.23 2.65
CA LEU A 78 -1.66 8.45 3.30
C LEU A 78 -3.14 8.73 2.99
N PRO A 79 -3.56 8.94 1.72
CA PRO A 79 -4.96 9.27 1.44
C PRO A 79 -5.92 8.14 1.80
N VAL A 80 -5.60 6.88 1.47
CA VAL A 80 -6.50 5.75 1.75
C VAL A 80 -6.72 5.58 3.26
N THR A 81 -5.69 5.79 4.08
CA THR A 81 -5.80 5.66 5.54
C THR A 81 -6.75 6.71 6.12
N PHE A 82 -6.57 7.98 5.76
CA PHE A 82 -7.36 9.06 6.36
C PHE A 82 -8.71 9.32 5.69
N MET A 83 -8.89 8.95 4.42
CA MET A 83 -10.15 9.17 3.69
C MET A 83 -11.03 7.92 3.68
N MET A 84 -10.47 6.74 3.40
CA MET A 84 -11.28 5.51 3.29
C MET A 84 -11.56 4.91 4.66
N HIS A 85 -10.56 4.91 5.55
CA HIS A 85 -10.62 4.23 6.84
C HIS A 85 -10.74 5.20 8.02
N ASN A 86 -11.50 6.29 7.81
CA ASN A 86 -11.83 7.30 8.80
C ASN A 86 -12.82 6.78 9.88
N PHE A 87 -12.39 5.79 10.67
CA PHE A 87 -13.22 5.10 11.66
C PHE A 87 -13.92 6.04 12.66
N TRP A 88 -13.35 7.22 12.94
CA TRP A 88 -13.96 8.24 13.80
C TRP A 88 -15.25 8.85 13.25
N ALA A 89 -15.54 8.68 11.96
CA ALA A 89 -16.75 9.16 11.31
C ALA A 89 -17.85 8.08 11.21
N VAL A 90 -17.65 6.91 11.85
CA VAL A 90 -18.60 5.79 11.79
C VAL A 90 -19.35 5.67 13.11
N GLU A 91 -20.68 5.67 13.03
CA GLU A 91 -21.58 5.54 14.21
C GLU A 91 -21.81 4.08 14.60
N ASP A 92 -21.97 3.19 13.61
CA ASP A 92 -22.14 1.76 13.87
C ASP A 92 -20.85 1.15 14.45
N GLU A 93 -20.94 0.61 15.66
CA GLU A 93 -19.77 0.12 16.38
C GLU A 93 -19.07 -1.06 15.69
N GLN A 94 -19.82 -1.95 15.02
CA GLN A 94 -19.22 -3.07 14.31
C GLN A 94 -18.43 -2.57 13.10
N VAL A 95 -18.99 -1.64 12.32
CA VAL A 95 -18.29 -1.05 11.17
C VAL A 95 -17.10 -0.22 11.62
N LYS A 96 -17.22 0.54 12.69
CA LYS A 96 -16.14 1.35 13.27
C LYS A 96 -14.93 0.49 13.66
N GLN A 97 -15.15 -0.66 14.31
CA GLN A 97 -14.06 -1.58 14.65
C GLN A 97 -13.37 -2.12 13.39
N MET A 98 -14.14 -2.48 12.34
CA MET A 98 -13.55 -2.92 11.07
C MET A 98 -12.70 -1.83 10.41
N GLU A 99 -13.17 -0.59 10.40
CA GLU A 99 -12.43 0.55 9.85
C GLU A 99 -11.18 0.88 10.66
N MET A 100 -11.24 0.77 11.99
CA MET A 100 -10.08 0.97 12.87
C MET A 100 -8.99 -0.08 12.60
N VAL A 101 -9.37 -1.33 12.33
CA VAL A 101 -8.43 -2.38 11.92
C VAL A 101 -7.76 -2.03 10.59
N GLN A 102 -8.52 -1.55 9.59
CA GLN A 102 -7.92 -1.16 8.31
C GLN A 102 -7.02 0.07 8.45
N PHE A 103 -7.43 1.06 9.24
CA PHE A 103 -6.66 2.26 9.52
C PHE A 103 -5.31 1.92 10.16
N THR A 104 -5.33 1.15 11.24
CA THR A 104 -4.10 0.76 11.97
C THR A 104 -3.21 -0.15 11.13
N LYS A 105 -3.78 -1.07 10.36
CA LYS A 105 -3.03 -1.89 9.38
C LYS A 105 -2.31 -1.01 8.37
N ASN A 106 -2.99 -0.02 7.79
CA ASN A 106 -2.37 0.86 6.80
C ASN A 106 -1.30 1.77 7.42
N LEU A 107 -1.48 2.27 8.64
CA LEU A 107 -0.44 3.00 9.36
C LEU A 107 0.80 2.12 9.62
N ALA A 108 0.61 0.87 10.01
CA ALA A 108 1.72 -0.06 10.21
C ALA A 108 2.48 -0.31 8.90
N LEU A 109 1.77 -0.49 7.78
CA LEU A 109 2.38 -0.69 6.46
C LEU A 109 3.09 0.57 5.93
N LEU A 110 2.50 1.74 6.17
CA LEU A 110 3.15 3.04 5.89
C LEU A 110 4.44 3.18 6.70
N GLY A 111 4.38 2.91 8.01
CA GLY A 111 5.55 2.91 8.89
C GLY A 111 6.64 1.96 8.41
N SER A 112 6.27 0.72 8.05
CA SER A 112 7.24 -0.24 7.50
C SER A 112 7.84 0.22 6.18
N ALA A 113 7.04 0.85 5.30
CA ALA A 113 7.55 1.39 4.04
C ALA A 113 8.55 2.53 4.27
N LEU A 114 8.30 3.41 5.25
CA LEU A 114 9.23 4.49 5.60
C LEU A 114 10.56 3.95 6.16
N MET A 115 10.54 2.86 6.93
CA MET A 115 11.76 2.23 7.45
C MET A 115 12.70 1.75 6.33
N TYR A 116 12.18 1.42 5.14
CA TYR A 116 12.99 1.03 4.00
C TYR A 116 13.91 2.17 3.48
N LEU A 117 13.57 3.44 3.73
CA LEU A 117 14.45 4.57 3.40
C LEU A 117 15.73 4.58 4.25
N GLY A 118 15.71 3.93 5.41
CA GLY A 118 16.88 3.76 6.27
C GLY A 118 17.82 2.63 5.85
N VAL A 119 17.44 1.82 4.85
CA VAL A 119 18.26 0.69 4.38
C VAL A 119 19.17 1.17 3.24
N PRO A 120 20.52 1.09 3.38
CA PRO A 120 21.46 1.50 2.33
C PRO A 120 21.19 0.79 1.00
N THR A 121 21.37 1.52 -0.10
CA THR A 121 21.22 0.98 -1.46
C THR A 121 22.60 0.77 -2.11
N PRO A 122 22.77 -0.21 -3.01
CA PRO A 122 21.76 -1.19 -3.45
C PRO A 122 21.39 -2.19 -2.35
N TRP A 123 20.14 -2.66 -2.35
CA TRP A 123 19.72 -3.70 -1.42
C TRP A 123 20.36 -5.04 -1.78
N PRO A 124 20.61 -5.94 -0.81
CA PRO A 124 21.05 -7.30 -1.11
C PRO A 124 20.11 -7.98 -2.11
N PHE A 125 20.68 -8.73 -3.07
CA PHE A 125 19.92 -9.46 -4.10
C PHE A 125 19.01 -8.56 -4.95
N THR A 126 19.42 -7.32 -5.24
CA THR A 126 18.66 -6.44 -6.14
C THR A 126 18.71 -6.97 -7.56
N PHE A 127 17.55 -7.13 -8.21
CA PHE A 127 17.51 -7.43 -9.64
C PHE A 127 17.89 -6.17 -10.42
N PHE A 128 18.78 -6.32 -11.40
CA PHE A 128 19.24 -5.25 -12.31
C PHE A 128 20.20 -4.19 -11.73
N GLY A 129 20.78 -4.42 -10.54
CA GLY A 129 21.84 -3.59 -9.98
C GLY A 129 23.03 -4.45 -9.56
N GLY A 130 23.99 -4.64 -10.47
CA GLY A 130 25.33 -5.14 -10.18
C GLY A 130 26.33 -3.99 -10.11
#